data_AF-A0A3D5ITL9-F1
#
_entry.id   AF-A0A3D5ITL9-F1
#
_cell.length_a   1.000
_cell.length_b   1.000
_cell.length_c   1.000
_cell.angle_alpha   90.00
_cell.angle_beta   90.00
_cell.angle_gamma   90.00
#
_symmetry.space_group_name_H-M   'P 1'
#
loop_
_entity.id
_entity.type
_entity.pdbx_description
1 polymer ?
#
loop_
_entity_poly.entity_id
_entity_poly.type
_entity_poly.pdbx_seq_one_letter_code
_entity_poly.pdbx_strand_id
1 'polypeptide(L)' 'PQGYFLLATFAPTGPKQCSELDIVQYDKDKIVQLLGGGFTLIKTTSETHPHPNGSTQDFNYFLFQKL' A
#
# COMPACT_ATOMS: atom_id res chain seq x y z
N PRO A 1 -6.00 19.74 -12.04
CA PRO A 1 -6.03 20.37 -10.70
C PRO A 1 -6.80 19.48 -9.72
N GLN A 2 -6.35 19.32 -8.47
CA GLN A 2 -6.91 18.40 -7.45
C GLN A 2 -6.95 16.91 -7.88
N GLY A 3 -5.81 16.39 -8.36
CA GLY A 3 -5.70 14.99 -8.74
C GLY A 3 -5.67 14.09 -7.51
N TYR A 4 -6.43 12.99 -7.57
CA TYR A 4 -6.40 11.94 -6.56
C TYR A 4 -5.82 10.68 -7.17
N PHE A 5 -5.12 9.89 -6.36
CA PHE A 5 -4.77 8.53 -6.71
C PHE A 5 -4.93 7.60 -5.52
N LEU A 6 -5.23 6.34 -5.82
CA LEU A 6 -5.31 5.25 -4.86
C LEU A 6 -4.16 4.28 -5.15
N LEU A 7 -3.37 3.96 -4.13
CA LEU A 7 -2.36 2.91 -4.21
C LEU A 7 -2.75 1.75 -3.30
N ALA A 8 -2.69 0.54 -3.85
CA ALA A 8 -2.71 -0.70 -3.08
C ALA A 8 -1.27 -1.23 -2.99
N THR A 9 -0.87 -1.65 -1.80
CA THR A 9 0.47 -2.18 -1.52
C THR A 9 0.37 -3.38 -0.60
N PHE A 10 1.38 -4.24 -0.61
CA PHE A 10 1.50 -5.28 0.41
C PHE A 10 1.68 -4.63 1.79
N ALA A 11 0.87 -5.06 2.76
CA ALA A 11 1.01 -4.62 4.14
C ALA A 11 2.34 -5.13 4.74
N PRO A 12 2.81 -4.58 5.87
CA PRO A 12 4.04 -5.05 6.54
C PRO A 12 4.05 -6.55 6.88
N THR A 13 2.88 -7.15 7.05
CA THR A 13 2.67 -8.60 7.29
C THR A 13 2.65 -9.43 6.01
N GLY A 14 2.70 -8.80 4.83
CA GLY A 14 2.68 -9.45 3.52
C GLY A 14 3.99 -10.19 3.17
N PRO A 15 4.01 -10.88 2.01
CA PRO A 15 5.17 -11.63 1.56
C PRO A 15 6.36 -10.72 1.28
N LYS A 16 7.58 -11.26 1.37
CA LYS A 16 8.83 -10.55 1.02
C LYS A 16 9.16 -10.59 -0.47
N GLN A 17 8.56 -11.54 -1.19
CA GLN A 17 8.77 -11.76 -2.62
C GLN A 17 7.44 -11.93 -3.34
N CYS A 18 7.39 -11.48 -4.59
CA CYS A 18 6.27 -11.71 -5.50
C CYS A 18 6.84 -12.07 -6.87
N SER A 19 6.42 -13.22 -7.43
CA SER A 19 6.96 -13.75 -8.69
C SER A 19 8.50 -13.82 -8.71
N GLU A 20 9.07 -14.34 -7.60
CA GLU A 20 10.53 -14.48 -7.40
C GLU A 20 11.32 -13.16 -7.34
N LEU A 21 10.63 -12.02 -7.31
CA LEU A 21 11.24 -10.70 -7.15
C LEU A 21 11.07 -10.22 -5.71
N ASP A 22 12.14 -9.65 -5.15
CA ASP A 22 12.06 -8.96 -3.87
C ASP A 22 11.12 -7.76 -3.97
N ILE A 23 10.22 -7.64 -3.00
CA ILE A 23 9.25 -6.55 -2.95
C ILE A 23 9.38 -5.75 -1.65
N VAL A 24 8.81 -4.56 -1.70
CA VAL A 24 8.77 -3.63 -0.57
C VAL A 24 7.33 -3.54 -0.06
N GLN A 25 7.14 -3.84 1.23
CA GLN A 25 5.89 -3.63 1.94
C GLN A 25 5.81 -2.18 2.42
N TYR A 26 4.61 -1.63 2.47
CA TYR A 26 4.37 -0.25 2.88
C TYR A 26 3.34 -0.17 4.02
N ASP A 27 3.75 0.47 5.10
CA ASP A 27 2.84 1.08 6.05
C ASP A 27 2.61 2.56 5.70
N LYS A 28 1.77 3.21 6.50
CA LYS A 28 1.45 4.63 6.37
C LYS A 28 2.69 5.52 6.40
N ASP A 29 3.61 5.29 7.33
CA ASP A 29 4.72 6.21 7.56
C ASP A 29 5.73 6.12 6.41
N LYS A 30 6.04 4.90 5.96
CA LYS A 30 6.94 4.65 4.84
C LYS A 30 6.41 5.19 3.53
N ILE A 31 5.11 5.04 3.24
CA ILE A 31 4.54 5.55 1.97
C ILE A 31 4.44 7.08 1.96
N VAL A 32 4.12 7.70 3.09
CA VAL A 32 4.11 9.16 3.22
C VAL A 32 5.52 9.73 3.07
N GLN A 33 6.52 9.10 3.68
CA GLN A 33 7.91 9.50 3.52
C GLN A 33 8.39 9.33 2.07
N LEU A 34 8.00 8.26 1.37
CA LEU A 34 8.37 8.02 -0.02
C LEU A 34 7.81 9.09 -0.98
N LEU A 35 6.52 9.42 -0.83
CA LEU A 35 5.84 10.36 -1.72
C LEU A 35 6.19 11.83 -1.42
N GLY A 36 6.61 12.11 -0.20
CA GLY A 36 7.08 13.43 0.23
C GLY A 36 6.00 14.50 0.24
N GLY A 37 6.42 15.76 0.39
CA GLY A 37 5.54 16.90 0.60
C GLY A 37 4.72 17.37 -0.60
N GLY A 38 4.69 16.62 -1.73
CA GLY A 38 3.87 16.96 -2.90
C GLY A 38 2.44 16.42 -2.82
N PHE A 39 2.13 15.61 -1.81
CA PHE A 39 0.87 14.91 -1.67
C PHE A 39 0.40 14.90 -0.21
N THR A 40 -0.92 14.94 -0.04
CA THR A 40 -1.57 14.77 1.26
C THR A 40 -2.24 13.40 1.32
N LEU A 41 -1.93 12.62 2.34
CA LEU A 41 -2.65 11.38 2.63
C LEU A 41 -4.03 11.72 3.18
N ILE A 42 -5.07 11.25 2.49
CA ILE A 42 -6.47 11.50 2.84
C ILE A 42 -7.05 10.35 3.65
N LYS A 43 -6.76 9.10 3.25
CA LYS A 43 -7.30 7.90 3.90
C LYS A 43 -6.36 6.72 3.77
N THR A 44 -6.37 5.86 4.80
CA THR A 44 -5.77 4.55 4.78
C THR A 44 -6.81 3.50 5.15
N THR A 45 -6.79 2.38 4.45
CA THR A 45 -7.61 1.19 4.76
C THR A 45 -6.74 -0.05 4.60
N SER A 46 -7.06 -1.13 5.29
CA SER A 46 -6.37 -2.42 5.15
C SER A 46 -7.39 -3.50 4.82
N GLU A 47 -6.97 -4.48 4.02
CA GLU A 47 -7.77 -5.65 3.68
C GLU A 47 -6.93 -6.92 3.73
N THR A 48 -7.51 -7.99 4.24
CA THR A 48 -6.92 -9.34 4.21
C THR A 48 -7.55 -10.14 3.07
N HIS A 49 -6.75 -10.48 2.07
CA HIS A 49 -7.20 -11.20 0.88
C HIS A 49 -6.96 -12.70 1.07
N PRO A 50 -7.99 -13.55 1.06
CA PRO A 50 -7.83 -14.99 1.14
C PRO A 50 -7.36 -15.55 -0.22
N HIS A 51 -6.32 -16.38 -0.19
CA HIS A 51 -5.87 -17.12 -1.36
C HIS A 51 -6.60 -18.47 -1.47
N PRO A 52 -6.83 -18.98 -2.70
CA PRO A 52 -7.44 -20.29 -2.91
C PRO A 52 -6.70 -21.45 -2.22
N ASN A 53 -5.40 -21.30 -1.95
CA ASN A 53 -4.58 -22.30 -1.26
C ASN A 53 -4.70 -22.25 0.28
N GLY A 54 -5.59 -21.42 0.84
CA GLY A 54 -5.84 -21.30 2.27
C GLY A 54 -4.92 -20.33 3.01
N SER A 55 -3.94 -19.72 2.34
CA SER A 55 -3.16 -18.61 2.91
C SER A 55 -3.92 -17.29 2.84
N THR A 56 -3.46 -16.29 3.59
CA THR A 56 -3.98 -14.92 3.53
C THR A 56 -2.88 -13.96 3.13
N GLN A 57 -3.27 -12.86 2.49
CA GLN A 57 -2.36 -11.81 2.08
C GLN A 57 -2.94 -10.44 2.43
N ASP A 58 -2.24 -9.73 3.30
CA ASP A 58 -2.68 -8.42 3.75
C ASP A 58 -2.21 -7.31 2.82
N PHE A 59 -3.12 -6.39 2.52
CA PHE A 59 -2.88 -5.21 1.71
C PHE A 59 -3.25 -3.94 2.45
N ASN A 60 -2.49 -2.87 2.20
CA ASN A 60 -2.81 -1.51 2.59
C ASN A 60 -3.18 -0.68 1.36
N TYR A 61 -4.23 0.11 1.52
CA TYR A 61 -4.75 1.04 0.53
C TYR A 61 -4.56 2.46 1.03
N PHE A 62 -3.99 3.31 0.19
CA PHE A 62 -3.71 4.71 0.51
C PHE A 62 -4.32 5.63 -0.54
N LEU A 63 -5.24 6.49 -0.11
CA LEU A 63 -5.79 7.55 -0.94
C LEU A 63 -5.00 8.84 -0.72
N PHE A 64 -4.40 9.35 -1.77
CA PHE A 64 -3.66 10.61 -1.75
C PHE A 64 -4.30 11.64 -2.66
N GLN A 65 -4.11 12.90 -2.30
CA GLN A 65 -4.42 14.07 -3.13
C GLN A 65 -3.13 14.82 -3.44
N LYS A 66 -2.94 15.20 -4.70
CA LYS A 66 -1.85 16.11 -5.11
C LYS A 66 -2.13 17.51 -4.56
N LEU A 67 -1.13 18.08 -3.89
CA LEU A 67 -1.13 19.47 -3.44
C LEU A 67 -1.14 20.45 -4.63
#